data_AF-A0AA39NDP0-F1
#
_entry.id   AF-A0AA39NDP0-F1
#
_cell.length_a   1.000
_cell.length_b   1.000
_cell.length_c   1.000
_cell.angle_alpha   90.00
_cell.angle_beta   90.00
_cell.angle_gamma   90.00
#
_symmetry.space_group_name_H-M   'P 1'
#
loop_
_entity.id
_entity.type
_entity.pdbx_description
1 polymer ?
#
loop_
_entity_poly.entity_id
_entity_poly.type
_entity_poly.pdbx_seq_one_letter_code
_entity_poly.pdbx_strand_id
1 'polypeptide(L)'
;MSPAQVESRESIVLPQSDAQAYTYDWSRDEKEFEECLPCGINHYTRKYYIDEWIPAKLTVPAMQTEFNTVRRISPQTGEGEVLLKGWTKHTHSDGKPYFYNDKDKVITEEWLYDREIAEKVSRYIAILNDAILRRAESFGRIKSWHLYEEIAEYDEPSWVGDNCCRCKYYFANHDEESILWLSGCRLDDYIWELRGEISPDFIRRLLQRGYWYFSSHL
;
A
#
# COMPACT_ATOMS: atom_id res chain seq x y z
N MET A 1 -46.36 -50.35 50.62
CA MET A 1 -45.97 -50.67 49.24
C MET A 1 -46.09 -49.38 48.44
N SER A 2 -44.94 -48.78 48.08
CA SER A 2 -44.85 -47.63 47.19
C SER A 2 -43.64 -47.83 46.27
N PRO A 3 -43.75 -47.57 44.97
CA PRO A 3 -42.69 -47.86 44.00
C PRO A 3 -41.71 -46.69 43.85
N ALA A 4 -40.53 -47.05 43.35
CA ALA A 4 -39.35 -46.23 43.13
C ALA A 4 -39.58 -45.08 42.12
N GLN A 5 -39.01 -43.91 42.40
CA GLN A 5 -38.72 -42.88 41.41
C GLN A 5 -37.24 -42.94 41.03
N VAL A 6 -36.99 -43.13 39.74
CA VAL A 6 -35.68 -43.04 39.09
C VAL A 6 -35.52 -41.58 38.65
N GLU A 7 -34.62 -40.84 39.29
CA GLU A 7 -34.19 -39.52 38.79
C GLU A 7 -33.17 -39.72 37.66
N SER A 8 -33.58 -39.35 36.45
CA SER A 8 -32.72 -39.23 35.28
C SER A 8 -31.90 -37.94 35.39
N ARG A 9 -30.57 -38.04 35.47
CA ARG A 9 -29.67 -36.88 35.36
C ARG A 9 -29.38 -36.61 33.90
N GLU A 10 -30.03 -35.60 33.34
CA GLU A 10 -29.67 -35.02 32.05
C GLU A 10 -28.29 -34.34 32.18
N SER A 11 -27.27 -34.95 31.58
CA SER A 11 -25.96 -34.35 31.39
C SER A 11 -26.04 -33.37 30.23
N ILE A 12 -26.09 -32.07 30.54
CA ILE A 12 -25.95 -31.00 29.55
C ILE A 12 -24.52 -31.06 28.99
N VAL A 13 -24.37 -31.65 27.81
CA VAL A 13 -23.12 -31.57 27.04
C VAL A 13 -23.07 -30.18 26.42
N LEU A 14 -22.24 -29.30 27.00
CA LEU A 14 -21.86 -28.06 26.33
C LEU A 14 -20.98 -28.42 25.12
N PRO A 15 -21.28 -27.91 23.91
CA PRO A 15 -20.41 -28.13 22.78
C PRO A 15 -19.10 -27.39 23.02
N GLN A 16 -17.99 -28.12 23.06
CA GLN A 16 -16.66 -27.53 22.95
C GLN A 16 -16.57 -26.92 21.56
N SER A 17 -16.71 -25.59 21.48
CA SER A 17 -16.36 -24.83 20.29
C SER A 17 -14.83 -24.81 20.21
N ASP A 18 -14.26 -25.81 19.56
CA ASP A 18 -12.90 -25.72 19.04
C ASP A 18 -12.90 -24.74 17.87
N ALA A 19 -13.08 -23.45 18.20
CA ALA A 19 -12.70 -22.36 17.31
C ALA A 19 -11.18 -22.31 17.31
N GLN A 20 -10.54 -23.18 16.52
CA GLN A 20 -9.17 -22.95 16.10
C GLN A 20 -9.19 -21.63 15.32
N ALA A 21 -8.79 -20.55 15.99
CA ALA A 21 -8.44 -19.30 15.34
C ALA A 21 -7.26 -19.61 14.42
N TYR A 22 -7.55 -19.89 13.15
CA TYR A 22 -6.54 -19.90 12.10
C TYR A 22 -6.03 -18.46 11.98
N THR A 23 -5.05 -18.10 12.80
CA THR A 23 -4.27 -16.89 12.60
C THR A 23 -3.59 -17.04 11.25
N TYR A 24 -4.06 -16.25 10.27
CA TYR A 24 -3.50 -16.24 8.93
C TYR A 24 -2.01 -15.91 9.00
N ASP A 25 -1.21 -16.82 8.43
CA ASP A 25 0.24 -16.74 8.41
C ASP A 25 0.71 -15.88 7.23
N TRP A 26 0.80 -14.56 7.48
CA TRP A 26 1.32 -13.55 6.54
C TRP A 26 2.78 -13.78 6.12
N SER A 27 3.55 -14.59 6.87
CA SER A 27 5.00 -14.73 6.67
C SER A 27 5.39 -15.24 5.27
N ARG A 28 4.47 -15.96 4.59
CA ARG A 28 4.71 -16.46 3.23
C ARG A 28 4.63 -15.38 2.16
N ASP A 29 3.75 -14.41 2.37
CA ASP A 29 3.51 -13.31 1.44
C ASP A 29 4.43 -12.12 1.77
N GLU A 30 4.79 -11.94 3.05
CA GLU A 30 5.66 -10.89 3.58
C GLU A 30 6.96 -10.71 2.81
N LYS A 31 7.54 -11.79 2.29
CA LYS A 31 8.79 -11.74 1.50
C LYS A 31 8.67 -10.86 0.26
N GLU A 32 7.48 -10.78 -0.36
CA GLU A 32 7.26 -9.97 -1.57
C GLU A 32 7.09 -8.47 -1.25
N PHE A 33 7.02 -8.11 0.03
CA PHE A 33 6.80 -6.74 0.47
C PHE A 33 8.02 -6.19 1.18
N GLU A 34 8.20 -4.88 1.07
CA GLU A 34 9.27 -4.14 1.72
C GLU A 34 8.70 -2.92 2.44
N GLU A 35 9.07 -2.74 3.70
CA GLU A 35 8.72 -1.54 4.44
C GLU A 35 9.64 -0.40 4.03
N CYS A 36 9.08 0.66 3.46
CA CYS A 36 9.83 1.85 3.09
C CYS A 36 9.23 3.09 3.73
N LEU A 37 10.07 3.94 4.33
CA LEU A 37 9.63 5.27 4.73
C LEU A 37 9.40 6.15 3.50
N PRO A 38 8.45 7.10 3.56
CA PRO A 38 8.24 8.07 2.49
C PRO A 38 9.52 8.80 2.05
N CYS A 39 10.45 9.10 2.97
CA CYS A 39 11.71 9.75 2.63
C CYS A 39 12.72 8.84 1.90
N GLY A 40 12.53 7.52 1.93
CA GLY A 40 13.34 6.54 1.20
C GLY A 40 12.81 6.26 -0.21
N ILE A 41 11.65 6.82 -0.56
CA ILE A 41 11.08 6.73 -1.89
C ILE A 41 11.77 7.75 -2.77
N ASN A 42 12.34 7.28 -3.87
CA ASN A 42 13.04 8.13 -4.82
C ASN A 42 12.02 8.90 -5.68
N HIS A 43 11.35 9.88 -5.08
CA HIS A 43 10.42 10.78 -5.77
C HIS A 43 11.07 11.55 -6.92
N TYR A 44 12.39 11.47 -7.15
CA TYR A 44 13.09 12.19 -8.22
C TYR A 44 13.59 11.33 -9.37
N THR A 45 13.71 10.00 -9.23
CA THR A 45 14.08 9.13 -10.35
C THR A 45 12.84 8.75 -11.14
N ARG A 46 12.76 9.17 -12.41
CA ARG A 46 11.76 8.62 -13.33
C ARG A 46 12.14 7.17 -13.62
N LYS A 47 11.29 6.22 -13.20
CA LYS A 47 11.44 4.81 -13.60
C LYS A 47 11.02 4.55 -15.04
N TYR A 48 10.18 5.43 -15.60
CA TYR A 48 9.59 5.26 -16.92
C TYR A 48 10.16 6.23 -17.94
N TYR A 49 10.53 5.69 -19.10
CA TYR A 49 10.87 6.46 -20.29
C TYR A 49 9.62 7.18 -20.79
N ILE A 50 9.53 8.48 -20.52
CA ILE A 50 8.69 9.37 -21.31
C ILE A 50 9.43 9.54 -22.63
N ASP A 51 8.78 9.17 -23.73
CA ASP A 51 9.30 9.24 -25.10
C ASP A 51 10.13 10.54 -25.32
N GLU A 52 11.46 10.39 -25.34
CA GLU A 52 12.44 11.50 -25.39
C GLU A 52 12.39 12.27 -26.72
N TRP A 53 11.68 11.71 -27.71
CA TRP A 53 11.66 12.19 -29.09
C TRP A 53 10.60 13.24 -29.38
N ILE A 54 9.76 13.60 -28.40
CA ILE A 54 8.83 14.72 -28.53
C ILE A 54 9.46 15.93 -27.83
N PRO A 55 10.08 16.88 -28.57
CA PRO A 55 10.53 18.13 -27.96
C PRO A 55 9.33 18.79 -27.28
N ALA A 56 9.45 19.02 -25.98
CA ALA A 56 8.41 19.67 -25.19
C ALA A 56 8.22 21.11 -25.72
N LYS A 57 7.29 21.30 -26.65
CA LYS A 57 6.80 22.62 -27.03
C LYS A 57 5.84 23.10 -25.95
N LEU A 58 6.40 23.64 -24.88
CA LEU A 58 5.62 24.30 -23.84
C LEU A 58 5.43 25.76 -24.23
N THR A 59 4.23 26.12 -24.67
CA THR A 59 3.79 27.51 -24.66
C THR A 59 2.98 27.67 -23.39
N VAL A 60 3.43 28.52 -22.46
CA VAL A 60 2.65 28.86 -21.27
C VAL A 60 1.67 29.97 -21.68
N PRO A 61 0.37 29.67 -21.84
CA PRO A 61 -0.61 30.71 -22.14
C PRO A 61 -0.72 31.65 -20.95
N ALA A 62 -0.90 32.95 -21.23
CA ALA A 62 -1.14 33.91 -20.17
C ALA A 62 -2.45 33.56 -19.44
N MET A 63 -2.36 33.39 -18.12
CA MET A 63 -3.53 33.32 -17.23
C MET A 63 -4.47 32.12 -17.49
N GLN A 64 -3.93 30.91 -17.60
CA GLN A 64 -4.73 29.69 -17.53
C GLN A 64 -4.36 28.88 -16.27
N THR A 65 -5.37 28.51 -15.49
CA THR A 65 -5.26 27.61 -14.33
C THR A 65 -5.73 26.18 -14.65
N GLU A 66 -6.24 25.95 -15.87
CA GLU A 66 -6.79 24.68 -16.30
C GLU A 66 -5.89 24.02 -17.36
N PHE A 67 -5.04 23.10 -16.91
CA PHE A 67 -4.24 22.23 -17.77
C PHE A 67 -5.00 20.92 -18.01
N ASN A 68 -6.11 20.99 -18.77
CA ASN A 68 -6.93 19.81 -19.00
C ASN A 68 -6.15 18.72 -19.77
N THR A 69 -6.29 17.51 -19.25
CA THR A 69 -5.62 16.26 -19.64
C THR A 69 -5.70 15.99 -21.15
N VAL A 70 -4.57 16.16 -21.84
CA VAL A 70 -4.38 15.58 -23.18
C VAL A 70 -4.45 14.06 -23.02
N ARG A 71 -5.46 13.41 -23.62
CA ARG A 71 -5.49 11.96 -23.75
C ARG A 71 -4.24 11.53 -24.49
N ARG A 72 -3.38 10.75 -23.84
CA ARG A 72 -2.27 10.08 -24.52
C ARG A 72 -2.88 9.03 -25.45
N ILE A 73 -2.62 9.20 -26.74
CA ILE A 73 -2.91 8.19 -27.75
C ILE A 73 -1.64 7.33 -27.82
N SER A 74 -1.76 6.02 -27.64
CA SER A 74 -0.61 5.13 -27.78
C SER A 74 -0.04 5.25 -29.20
N PRO A 75 1.28 5.50 -29.38
CA PRO A 75 1.90 5.57 -30.70
C PRO A 75 1.78 4.26 -31.49
N GLN A 76 1.56 3.14 -30.79
CA GLN A 76 1.62 1.79 -31.35
C GLN A 76 0.25 1.30 -31.81
N THR A 77 -0.83 1.69 -31.12
CA THR A 77 -2.19 1.19 -31.41
C THR A 77 -3.15 2.28 -31.89
N GLY A 78 -2.83 3.57 -31.70
CA GLY A 78 -3.75 4.67 -32.05
C GLY A 78 -5.00 4.74 -31.17
N GLU A 79 -5.13 3.84 -30.19
CA GLU A 79 -6.18 3.84 -29.19
C GLU A 79 -5.78 4.73 -28.01
N GLY A 80 -6.76 5.40 -27.40
CA GLY A 80 -6.53 6.14 -26.17
C GLY A 80 -6.13 5.18 -25.06
N GLU A 81 -5.06 5.47 -24.32
CA GLU A 81 -4.67 4.65 -23.19
C GLU A 81 -5.79 4.70 -22.13
N VAL A 82 -6.42 3.54 -21.84
CA VAL A 82 -7.55 3.44 -20.91
C VAL A 82 -7.07 2.88 -19.59
N LEU A 83 -7.29 3.62 -18.50
CA LEU A 83 -7.02 3.11 -17.15
C LEU A 83 -8.02 2.04 -16.74
N LEU A 84 -7.56 1.13 -15.88
CA LEU A 84 -8.45 0.19 -15.20
C LEU A 84 -9.57 0.92 -14.45
N LYS A 85 -10.75 0.31 -14.40
CA LYS A 85 -11.92 0.90 -13.75
C LYS A 85 -11.62 1.20 -12.28
N GLY A 86 -11.93 2.42 -11.84
CA GLY A 86 -11.71 2.87 -10.46
C GLY A 86 -10.44 3.71 -10.27
N TRP A 87 -9.53 3.70 -11.24
CA TRP A 87 -8.32 4.52 -11.21
C TRP A 87 -8.54 5.87 -11.87
N THR A 88 -7.93 6.89 -11.28
CA THR A 88 -7.87 8.25 -11.80
C THR A 88 -6.42 8.72 -11.78
N LYS A 89 -6.00 9.39 -12.84
CA LYS A 89 -4.67 9.99 -12.92
C LYS A 89 -4.71 11.40 -12.38
N HIS A 90 -3.76 11.71 -11.50
CA HIS A 90 -3.51 13.02 -10.92
C HIS A 90 -2.07 13.44 -11.18
N THR A 91 -1.73 14.64 -10.74
CA THR A 91 -0.40 15.22 -10.89
C THR A 91 0.01 15.81 -9.54
N HIS A 92 1.13 15.34 -9.00
CA HIS A 92 1.79 15.91 -7.83
C HIS A 92 2.17 17.38 -8.06
N SER A 93 2.43 18.12 -6.98
CA SER A 93 2.84 19.53 -7.06
C SER A 93 4.17 19.76 -7.81
N ASP A 94 5.01 18.74 -7.90
CA ASP A 94 6.26 18.73 -8.67
C ASP A 94 6.07 18.39 -10.17
N GLY A 95 4.83 18.11 -10.58
CA GLY A 95 4.48 17.76 -11.95
C GLY A 95 4.52 16.27 -12.29
N LYS A 96 4.87 15.39 -11.34
CA LYS A 96 4.87 13.94 -11.59
C LYS A 96 3.46 13.35 -11.53
N PRO A 97 3.11 12.42 -12.42
CA PRO A 97 1.81 11.78 -12.38
C PRO A 97 1.75 10.74 -11.25
N TYR A 98 0.58 10.63 -10.62
CA TYR A 98 0.23 9.51 -9.76
C TYR A 98 -1.17 9.01 -10.08
N PHE A 99 -1.48 7.81 -9.62
CA PHE A 99 -2.76 7.16 -9.83
C PHE A 99 -3.44 6.91 -8.49
N TYR A 100 -4.72 7.25 -8.42
CA TYR A 100 -5.55 7.11 -7.24
C TYR A 100 -6.74 6.20 -7.54
N ASN A 101 -6.95 5.20 -6.68
CA ASN A 101 -8.14 4.37 -6.65
C ASN A 101 -9.02 4.78 -5.46
N ASP A 102 -10.15 5.42 -5.75
CA ASP A 102 -11.07 5.93 -4.72
C ASP A 102 -11.76 4.83 -3.91
N LYS A 103 -12.00 3.67 -4.52
CA LYS A 103 -12.70 2.56 -3.87
C LYS A 103 -11.80 1.87 -2.85
N ASP A 104 -10.58 1.55 -3.27
CA ASP A 104 -9.63 0.78 -2.46
C ASP A 104 -8.70 1.70 -1.64
N LYS A 105 -8.83 3.02 -1.80
CA LYS A 105 -8.02 4.06 -1.15
C LYS A 105 -6.52 3.86 -1.36
N VAL A 106 -6.15 3.50 -2.59
CA VAL A 106 -4.77 3.22 -2.98
C VAL A 106 -4.20 4.34 -3.84
N ILE A 107 -2.94 4.67 -3.59
CA ILE A 107 -2.13 5.61 -4.35
C ILE A 107 -0.90 4.87 -4.85
N THR A 108 -0.54 5.08 -6.12
CA THR A 108 0.71 4.57 -6.69
C THR A 108 1.28 5.55 -7.71
N GLU A 109 2.61 5.65 -7.75
CA GLU A 109 3.35 6.38 -8.79
C GLU A 109 3.69 5.48 -10.00
N GLU A 110 3.31 4.19 -9.97
CA GLU A 110 3.56 3.25 -11.06
C GLU A 110 2.71 3.57 -12.30
N TRP A 111 3.27 3.34 -13.49
CA TRP A 111 2.63 3.77 -14.75
C TRP A 111 1.54 2.79 -15.18
N LEU A 112 0.32 2.95 -14.65
CA LEU A 112 -0.81 2.01 -14.84
C LEU A 112 -1.37 1.89 -16.27
N TYR A 113 -0.84 2.64 -17.23
CA TYR A 113 -1.15 2.40 -18.64
C TYR A 113 -0.35 1.23 -19.21
N ASP A 114 0.77 0.87 -18.56
CA ASP A 114 1.44 -0.40 -18.82
C ASP A 114 0.64 -1.53 -18.16
N ARG A 115 0.24 -2.49 -19.00
CA ARG A 115 -0.61 -3.60 -18.58
C ARG A 115 0.08 -4.52 -17.57
N GLU A 116 1.37 -4.81 -17.76
CA GLU A 116 2.10 -5.71 -16.86
C GLU A 116 2.28 -5.05 -15.48
N ILE A 117 2.56 -3.75 -15.47
CA ILE A 117 2.62 -2.96 -14.23
C ILE A 117 1.26 -2.93 -13.53
N ALA A 118 0.17 -2.65 -14.27
CA ALA A 118 -1.17 -2.60 -13.70
C ALA A 118 -1.62 -3.96 -13.13
N GLU A 119 -1.25 -5.07 -13.77
CA GLU A 119 -1.50 -6.42 -13.28
C GLU A 119 -0.70 -6.71 -11.99
N LYS A 120 0.58 -6.30 -11.91
CA LYS A 120 1.41 -6.41 -10.69
C LYS A 120 0.81 -5.61 -9.52
N VAL A 121 0.49 -4.33 -9.75
CA VAL A 121 -0.18 -3.42 -8.80
C VAL A 121 -1.47 -4.05 -8.27
N SER A 122 -2.34 -4.52 -9.17
CA SER A 122 -3.62 -5.13 -8.78
C SER A 122 -3.43 -6.38 -7.91
N ARG A 123 -2.39 -7.18 -8.19
CA ARG A 123 -2.03 -8.36 -7.39
C ARG A 123 -1.60 -7.97 -5.98
N TYR A 124 -0.70 -7.00 -5.83
CA TYR A 124 -0.20 -6.57 -4.53
C TYR A 124 -1.30 -5.94 -3.66
N ILE A 125 -2.13 -5.08 -4.26
CA ILE A 125 -3.32 -4.52 -3.58
C ILE A 125 -4.25 -5.64 -3.08
N ALA A 126 -4.50 -6.68 -3.88
CA ALA A 126 -5.35 -7.79 -3.48
C ALA A 126 -4.77 -8.56 -2.27
N ILE A 127 -3.45 -8.80 -2.28
CA ILE A 127 -2.76 -9.48 -1.17
C ILE A 127 -2.80 -8.62 0.11
N LEU A 128 -2.49 -7.33 0.01
CA LEU A 128 -2.53 -6.40 1.15
C LEU A 128 -3.95 -6.29 1.72
N ASN A 129 -4.97 -6.17 0.86
CA ASN A 129 -6.37 -6.11 1.31
C ASN A 129 -6.81 -7.39 2.02
N ASP A 130 -6.44 -8.57 1.50
CA ASP A 130 -6.73 -9.84 2.16
C ASP A 130 -6.07 -9.89 3.56
N ALA A 131 -4.83 -9.43 3.67
CA ALA A 131 -4.12 -9.36 4.94
C ALA A 131 -4.76 -8.39 5.95
N ILE A 132 -5.23 -7.22 5.49
CA ILE A 132 -5.98 -6.27 6.34
C ILE A 132 -7.27 -6.91 6.84
N LEU A 133 -8.06 -7.52 5.95
CA LEU A 133 -9.34 -8.14 6.29
C LEU A 133 -9.16 -9.24 7.36
N ARG A 134 -8.11 -10.04 7.23
CA ARG A 134 -7.79 -11.11 8.19
C ARG A 134 -7.23 -10.61 9.52
N ARG A 135 -6.75 -9.37 9.57
CA ARG A 135 -6.20 -8.71 10.77
C ARG A 135 -7.09 -7.58 11.28
N ALA A 136 -8.32 -7.46 10.80
CA ALA A 136 -9.21 -6.34 11.08
C ALA A 136 -9.44 -6.11 12.59
N GLU A 137 -9.38 -7.16 13.41
CA GLU A 137 -9.46 -7.05 14.87
C GLU A 137 -8.27 -6.29 15.49
N SER A 138 -7.07 -6.45 14.92
CA SER A 138 -5.82 -5.78 15.34
C SER A 138 -5.68 -4.36 14.81
N PHE A 139 -6.33 -4.04 13.68
CA PHE A 139 -6.29 -2.70 13.09
C PHE A 139 -7.13 -1.67 13.87
N GLY A 140 -7.97 -2.12 14.80
CA GLY A 140 -8.81 -1.22 15.59
C GLY A 140 -9.68 -0.31 14.71
N ARG A 141 -10.14 0.80 15.30
CA ARG A 141 -11.08 1.74 14.71
C ARG A 141 -10.44 2.73 13.73
N ILE A 142 -9.43 2.34 12.92
CA ILE A 142 -8.89 3.26 11.90
C ILE A 142 -10.01 3.54 10.89
N LYS A 143 -10.51 4.78 10.90
CA LYS A 143 -11.64 5.21 10.05
C LYS A 143 -11.16 5.75 8.72
N SER A 144 -9.94 6.26 8.68
CA SER A 144 -9.40 6.97 7.53
C SER A 144 -7.94 6.60 7.30
N TRP A 145 -7.69 5.96 6.17
CA TRP A 145 -6.35 5.62 5.72
C TRP A 145 -6.25 5.62 4.20
N HIS A 146 -5.01 5.79 3.71
CA HIS A 146 -4.64 5.49 2.33
C HIS A 146 -3.49 4.48 2.31
N LEU A 147 -3.51 3.57 1.35
CA LEU A 147 -2.38 2.70 1.04
C LEU A 147 -1.55 3.38 -0.05
N TYR A 148 -0.26 3.54 0.21
CA TYR A 148 0.70 3.83 -0.83
C TYR A 148 1.45 2.54 -1.21
N GLU A 149 1.60 2.30 -2.50
CA GLU A 149 2.44 1.20 -3.01
C GLU A 149 3.30 1.61 -4.22
N GLU A 150 4.46 0.96 -4.31
CA GLU A 150 5.45 1.16 -5.35
C GLU A 150 6.14 -0.18 -5.66
N ILE A 151 6.42 -0.44 -6.93
CA ILE A 151 7.12 -1.65 -7.36
C ILE A 151 8.63 -1.35 -7.41
N ALA A 152 9.39 -2.03 -6.56
CA ALA A 152 10.85 -2.03 -6.62
C ALA A 152 11.32 -3.23 -7.45
N GLU A 153 12.20 -2.97 -8.42
CA GLU A 153 12.85 -3.99 -9.23
C GLU A 153 14.32 -4.12 -8.81
N TYR A 154 14.81 -5.34 -8.75
CA TYR A 154 16.14 -5.71 -8.32
C TYR A 154 16.88 -6.46 -9.43
N ASP A 155 18.21 -6.32 -9.48
CA ASP A 155 19.02 -7.00 -10.49
C ASP A 155 19.18 -8.51 -10.19
N GLU A 156 19.16 -8.88 -8.91
CA GLU A 156 19.42 -10.24 -8.46
C GLU A 156 18.25 -10.81 -7.63
N PRO A 157 17.92 -12.11 -7.81
CA PRO A 157 16.89 -12.75 -7.02
C PRO A 157 17.37 -12.98 -5.59
N SER A 158 16.51 -12.65 -4.62
CA SER A 158 16.76 -12.90 -3.20
C SER A 158 16.52 -14.36 -2.80
N TRP A 159 15.75 -15.13 -3.59
CA TRP A 159 15.50 -16.57 -3.38
C TRP A 159 15.12 -17.30 -4.67
N VAL A 160 15.05 -18.63 -4.59
CA VAL A 160 14.66 -19.48 -5.74
C VAL A 160 13.20 -19.25 -6.12
N GLY A 161 12.97 -18.77 -7.36
CA GLY A 161 11.63 -18.43 -7.86
C GLY A 161 11.20 -17.00 -7.55
N ASP A 162 12.12 -16.16 -7.10
CA ASP A 162 11.92 -14.72 -7.02
C ASP A 162 11.83 -14.10 -8.42
N ASN A 163 10.87 -13.20 -8.62
CA ASN A 163 10.70 -12.42 -9.86
C ASN A 163 11.51 -11.11 -9.84
N CYS A 164 12.40 -10.94 -8.85
CA CYS A 164 13.18 -9.74 -8.60
C CYS A 164 12.35 -8.47 -8.45
N CYS A 165 11.06 -8.61 -8.12
CA CYS A 165 10.15 -7.50 -7.89
C CYS A 165 9.64 -7.56 -6.45
N ARG A 166 9.55 -6.39 -5.82
CA ARG A 166 8.98 -6.22 -4.48
C ARG A 166 7.97 -5.09 -4.46
N CYS A 167 7.00 -5.20 -3.59
CA CYS A 167 6.05 -4.14 -3.31
C CYS A 167 6.53 -3.35 -2.08
N LYS A 168 7.06 -2.16 -2.31
CA LYS A 168 7.25 -1.18 -1.25
C LYS A 168 5.91 -0.59 -0.89
N TYR A 169 5.57 -0.54 0.38
CA TYR A 169 4.27 -0.03 0.80
C TYR A 169 4.33 0.66 2.16
N TYR A 170 3.30 1.45 2.45
CA TYR A 170 2.93 1.90 3.79
C TYR A 170 1.47 2.35 3.80
N PHE A 171 0.85 2.33 4.97
CA PHE A 171 -0.45 2.92 5.22
C PHE A 171 -0.27 4.29 5.84
N ALA A 172 -0.89 5.31 5.26
CA ALA A 172 -1.06 6.62 5.89
C ALA A 172 -2.33 6.58 6.74
N ASN A 173 -2.21 6.59 8.05
CA ASN A 173 -3.31 6.70 9.00
C ASN A 173 -3.59 8.18 9.30
N HIS A 174 -4.70 8.68 8.77
CA HIS A 174 -5.08 10.08 8.93
C HIS A 174 -5.60 10.41 10.33
N ASP A 175 -6.12 9.43 11.07
CA ASP A 175 -6.66 9.66 12.41
C ASP A 175 -5.55 10.00 13.42
N GLU A 176 -4.36 9.41 13.24
CA GLU A 176 -3.19 9.61 14.11
C GLU A 176 -2.06 10.42 13.44
N GLU A 177 -2.29 10.88 12.21
CA GLU A 177 -1.32 11.59 11.37
C GLU A 177 0.02 10.86 11.27
N SER A 178 -0.02 9.55 11.07
CA SER A 178 1.16 8.67 11.13
C SER A 178 1.14 7.63 10.01
N ILE A 179 2.28 6.98 9.78
CA ILE A 179 2.40 5.86 8.84
C ILE A 179 2.62 4.54 9.58
N LEU A 180 2.18 3.44 8.98
CA LEU A 180 2.29 2.10 9.54
C LEU A 180 2.39 1.03 8.43
N TRP A 181 2.79 -0.18 8.84
CA TRP A 181 2.92 -1.36 7.98
C TRP A 181 2.14 -2.53 8.58
N LEU A 182 1.86 -3.56 7.78
CA LEU A 182 1.31 -4.82 8.27
C LEU A 182 2.41 -5.64 8.97
N SER A 183 3.62 -5.57 8.46
CA SER A 183 4.80 -6.28 8.96
C SER A 183 5.60 -5.44 9.94
N GLY A 184 6.49 -6.09 10.69
CA GLY A 184 7.37 -5.42 11.62
C GLY A 184 8.42 -4.60 10.86
N CYS A 185 8.28 -3.28 10.85
CA CYS A 185 9.27 -2.40 10.21
C CYS A 185 10.50 -2.22 11.11
N ARG A 186 11.68 -2.57 10.61
CA ARG A 186 12.95 -2.27 11.28
C ARG A 186 13.31 -0.82 11.04
N LEU A 187 13.23 -0.01 12.10
CA LEU A 187 13.58 1.41 12.04
C LEU A 187 15.08 1.67 12.25
N ASP A 188 15.86 0.63 12.54
CA ASP A 188 17.29 0.70 12.87
C ASP A 188 18.07 1.54 11.85
N ASP A 189 17.82 1.32 10.56
CA ASP A 189 18.50 2.01 9.45
C ASP A 189 18.12 3.50 9.31
N TYR A 190 17.03 3.94 9.94
CA TYR A 190 16.59 5.33 9.91
C TYR A 190 16.99 6.12 11.17
N ILE A 191 17.38 5.40 12.22
CA ILE A 191 17.71 5.98 13.53
C ILE A 191 19.15 5.70 13.96
N TRP A 192 19.97 5.10 13.08
CA TRP A 192 21.34 4.69 13.37
C TRP A 192 22.25 5.84 13.84
N GLU A 193 21.97 7.08 13.41
CA GLU A 193 22.73 8.26 13.82
C GLU A 193 22.41 8.71 15.26
N LEU A 194 21.30 8.25 15.81
CA LEU A 194 20.85 8.63 17.15
C LEU A 194 21.56 7.77 18.18
N ARG A 195 22.24 8.44 19.12
CA ARG A 195 22.84 7.80 20.28
C ARG A 195 21.92 7.96 21.49
N GLY A 196 21.65 6.87 22.19
CA GLY A 196 20.88 6.87 23.44
C GLY A 196 19.66 5.96 23.41
N GLU A 197 18.88 5.99 24.48
CA GLU A 197 17.64 5.22 24.60
C GLU A 197 16.53 5.85 23.75
N ILE A 198 15.91 5.05 22.90
CA ILE A 198 14.84 5.49 21.99
C ILE A 198 13.51 5.29 22.69
N SER A 199 12.84 6.39 23.04
CA SER A 199 11.52 6.32 23.66
C SER A 199 10.41 6.07 22.62
N PRO A 200 9.27 5.47 23.01
CA PRO A 200 8.12 5.31 22.12
C PRO A 200 7.62 6.63 21.51
N ASP A 201 7.68 7.74 22.26
CA ASP A 201 7.31 9.07 21.77
C ASP A 201 8.22 9.55 20.64
N PHE A 202 9.49 9.15 20.65
CA PHE A 202 10.40 9.43 19.55
C PHE A 202 9.97 8.70 18.28
N ILE A 203 9.68 7.40 18.38
CA ILE A 203 9.20 6.58 17.26
C ILE A 203 7.92 7.16 16.69
N ARG A 204 6.96 7.52 17.55
CA ARG A 204 5.71 8.17 17.12
C ARG A 204 5.98 9.42 16.28
N ARG A 205 6.85 10.33 16.74
CA ARG A 205 7.20 11.54 16.00
C ARG A 205 7.88 11.26 14.67
N LEU A 206 8.71 10.21 14.59
CA LEU A 206 9.34 9.79 13.33
C LEU A 206 8.28 9.35 12.31
N LEU A 207 7.30 8.54 12.73
CA LEU A 207 6.21 8.09 11.88
C LEU A 207 5.30 9.26 11.45
N GLN A 208 5.03 10.20 12.36
CA GLN A 208 4.27 11.42 12.03
C GLN A 208 5.01 12.30 11.03
N ARG A 209 6.34 12.43 11.15
CA ARG A 209 7.15 13.12 10.15
C ARG A 209 7.02 12.48 8.77
N GLY A 210 7.03 11.15 8.70
CA GLY A 210 6.80 10.42 7.45
C GLY A 210 5.43 10.73 6.83
N TYR A 211 4.38 10.75 7.64
CA TYR A 211 3.03 11.11 7.20
C TYR A 211 2.95 12.51 6.59
N TRP A 212 3.53 13.51 7.24
CA TRP A 212 3.52 14.89 6.71
C TRP A 212 4.36 15.04 5.45
N TYR A 213 5.47 14.30 5.35
CA TYR A 213 6.26 14.25 4.12
C TYR A 213 5.45 13.67 2.96
N PHE A 214 4.71 12.57 3.18
CA PHE A 214 3.82 12.04 2.14
C PHE A 214 2.70 13.02 1.75
N SER A 215 2.00 13.56 2.76
CA SER A 215 0.84 14.43 2.54
C SER A 215 1.17 15.73 1.81
N SER A 216 2.41 16.22 1.89
CA SER A 216 2.84 17.40 1.14
C SER A 216 3.01 17.15 -0.36
N HIS A 217 3.07 15.88 -0.79
CA HIS A 217 3.26 15.52 -2.19
C HIS A 217 1.93 15.19 -2.89
N LEU A 218 0.87 14.78 -2.19
CA LEU A 218 -0.45 14.50 -2.76
C LEU A 218 -1.21 15.75 -3.24
#